data_AF-A0A1V9XTT7-F1
#
_entry.id   AF-A0A1V9XTT7-F1
#
_cell.length_a   1.000
_cell.length_b   1.000
_cell.length_c   1.000
_cell.angle_alpha   90.00
_cell.angle_beta   90.00
_cell.angle_gamma   90.00
#
_symmetry.space_group_name_H-M   'P 1'
#
loop_
_entity.id
_entity.type
_entity.pdbx_description
1 polymer ?
#
loop_
_entity_poly.entity_id
_entity_poly.type
_entity_poly.pdbx_seq_one_letter_code
_entity_poly.pdbx_strand_id
1 'polypeptide(L)'
;MSQRDMLRMCANLQSAGVEVKPEEISTPTRAVVMRVIGDFANICMMVCPEALHQPLACNLQNHNPCSAVPNYAINRMILRREALRLLSKGLLQFTLMDVFKPEPKRFGQMIQQMLKYFYHSEGVYDLVSEACTALDETAARVERQREDLDFERNELQVTSQRVKALTEARVAETLSEAIEKKESVNEECNVASSNYNELKQQVERTFAELAEVTKELERREERLADLRAMLVEDPDACVERLRQLQQDVTQLKEQVVAKKRSLRDTSEVLNTLSDALDRSKGLHRLATQTASARDELAQVFIIIIIIIIIVIIITIIIIIICNTHIEKTCKQKTAAQRRALLELESELAELKASVEARHRQLEKVQKEDQEAQESLQALEETERQRREMRGQAEALRRLLVNEIAKMAVLIEGVERTTGIYIRAYWQVKSG
;
A
#
# COMPACT_ATOMS: atom_id res chain seq x y z
N MET A 1 8.82 22.21 51.67
CA MET A 1 9.51 22.57 50.41
C MET A 1 10.14 23.93 50.64
N SER A 2 11.42 24.13 50.32
CA SER A 2 12.06 25.42 50.57
C SER A 2 11.58 26.47 49.55
N GLN A 3 11.66 27.76 49.89
CA GLN A 3 11.29 28.86 48.98
C GLN A 3 12.15 28.87 47.71
N ARG A 4 13.41 28.45 47.83
CA ARG A 4 14.34 28.30 46.70
C ARG A 4 13.90 27.19 45.74
N ASP A 5 13.38 26.08 46.26
CA ASP A 5 12.88 24.97 45.42
C ASP A 5 11.61 25.39 44.65
N MET A 6 10.72 26.14 45.29
CA MET A 6 9.51 26.68 44.66
C MET A 6 9.85 27.61 43.49
N LEU A 7 10.77 28.56 43.70
CA LEU A 7 11.21 29.48 42.65
C LEU A 7 11.78 28.74 41.44
N ARG A 8 12.61 27.72 41.68
CA ARG A 8 13.19 26.89 40.61
C ARG A 8 12.11 26.11 39.85
N MET A 9 11.14 25.53 40.55
CA MET A 9 10.02 24.82 39.92
C MET A 9 9.15 25.74 39.07
N CYS A 10 8.84 26.94 39.55
CA CYS A 10 8.11 27.96 38.81
C CYS A 10 8.84 28.37 37.52
N ALA A 11 10.14 28.64 37.60
CA ALA A 11 10.94 29.02 36.43
C ALA A 11 10.96 27.92 35.36
N ASN A 12 11.13 26.66 35.76
CA ASN A 12 11.14 25.53 34.84
C ASN A 12 9.76 25.25 34.20
N LEU A 13 8.67 25.47 34.93
CA LEU A 13 7.33 25.37 34.36
C LEU A 13 7.07 26.50 33.37
N GLN A 14 7.53 27.71 33.70
CA GLN A 14 7.35 28.88 32.83
C GLN A 14 8.10 28.70 31.50
N SER A 15 9.32 28.13 31.51
CA SER A 15 10.04 27.78 30.28
C SER A 15 9.30 26.74 29.43
N ALA A 16 8.49 25.89 30.06
CA ALA A 16 7.63 24.93 29.37
C ALA A 16 6.25 25.51 28.98
N GLY A 17 6.00 26.81 29.18
CA GLY A 17 4.74 27.48 28.84
C GLY A 17 3.63 27.35 29.88
N VAL A 18 3.95 26.91 31.11
CA VAL A 18 3.00 26.81 32.23
C VAL A 18 3.34 27.86 33.27
N GLU A 19 2.51 28.89 33.40
CA GLU A 19 2.77 29.96 34.37
C GLU A 19 2.29 29.56 35.77
N VAL A 20 3.14 29.65 36.80
CA VAL A 20 2.72 29.51 38.19
C VAL A 20 3.67 30.30 39.09
N LYS A 21 3.12 31.01 40.08
CA LYS A 21 3.93 31.79 41.03
C LYS A 21 4.21 30.99 42.32
N PRO A 22 5.31 31.26 43.04
CA PRO A 22 5.66 30.54 44.27
C PRO A 22 4.54 30.60 45.33
N GLU A 23 3.87 31.76 45.45
CA GLU A 23 2.79 31.97 46.40
C GLU A 23 1.59 31.07 46.07
N GLU A 24 1.29 30.91 44.78
CA GLU A 24 0.23 30.05 44.27
C GLU A 24 0.49 28.55 44.53
N ILE A 25 1.75 28.14 44.70
CA ILE A 25 2.11 26.77 45.09
C ILE A 25 1.90 26.57 46.60
N SER A 26 2.29 27.57 47.40
CA SER A 26 2.16 27.51 48.86
C SER A 26 0.70 27.54 49.33
N THR A 27 -0.16 28.26 48.61
CA THR A 27 -1.60 28.36 48.88
C THR A 27 -2.38 28.18 47.58
N PRO A 28 -2.51 26.95 47.08
CA PRO A 28 -3.17 26.70 45.81
C PRO A 28 -4.66 26.95 45.91
N THR A 29 -5.19 27.72 44.97
CA THR A 29 -6.63 27.87 44.79
C THR A 29 -7.11 26.96 43.66
N ARG A 30 -8.38 26.56 43.69
CA ARG A 30 -8.99 25.78 42.61
C ARG A 30 -8.77 26.42 41.23
N ALA A 31 -8.84 27.76 41.14
CA ALA A 31 -8.65 28.49 39.89
C ALA A 31 -7.22 28.33 39.35
N VAL A 32 -6.21 28.46 40.22
CA VAL A 32 -4.80 28.25 39.87
C VAL A 32 -4.59 26.83 39.39
N VAL A 33 -5.01 25.82 40.15
CA VAL A 33 -4.76 24.41 39.79
C VAL A 33 -5.46 24.03 38.48
N MET A 34 -6.69 24.54 38.26
CA MET A 34 -7.43 24.36 37.01
C MET A 34 -6.77 24.99 35.78
N ARG A 35 -6.07 26.11 35.96
CA ARG A 35 -5.29 26.80 34.93
C ARG A 35 -4.01 26.01 34.64
N VAL A 36 -3.19 25.76 35.67
CA VAL A 36 -1.91 25.05 35.55
C VAL A 36 -2.07 23.66 34.91
N ILE A 37 -3.05 22.86 35.34
CA ILE A 37 -3.32 21.56 34.70
C ILE A 37 -3.83 21.74 33.28
N GLY A 38 -4.62 22.78 33.01
CA GLY A 38 -5.10 23.08 31.67
C GLY A 38 -3.96 23.40 30.71
N ASP A 39 -3.04 24.26 31.14
CA ASP A 39 -1.86 24.66 30.36
C ASP A 39 -0.97 23.44 30.11
N PHE A 40 -0.68 22.65 31.16
CA PHE A 40 0.04 21.38 31.04
C PHE A 40 -0.63 20.40 30.06
N ALA A 41 -1.95 20.21 30.17
CA ALA A 41 -2.72 19.30 29.31
C ALA A 41 -2.66 19.71 27.84
N ASN A 42 -2.80 21.02 27.56
CA ASN A 42 -2.73 21.54 26.20
C ASN A 42 -1.37 21.30 25.56
N ILE A 43 -0.29 21.50 26.33
CA ILE A 43 1.09 21.33 25.87
C ILE A 43 1.39 19.85 25.63
N CYS A 44 1.09 18.98 26.59
CA CYS A 44 1.47 17.56 26.52
C CYS A 44 0.65 16.77 25.51
N MET A 45 -0.61 17.15 25.29
CA MET A 45 -1.50 16.45 24.35
C MET A 45 -1.63 17.18 23.01
N MET A 46 -0.88 18.28 22.80
CA MET A 46 -0.89 19.09 21.58
C MET A 46 -2.31 19.44 21.10
N VAL A 47 -3.20 19.78 22.04
CA VAL A 47 -4.60 20.03 21.72
C VAL A 47 -4.76 21.43 21.17
N CYS A 48 -5.26 21.51 19.94
CA CYS A 48 -5.64 22.76 19.31
C CYS A 48 -6.85 23.38 20.06
N PRO A 49 -6.83 24.67 20.45
CA PRO A 49 -7.94 25.32 21.16
C PRO A 49 -9.29 25.17 20.45
N GLU A 50 -9.29 25.21 19.12
CA GLU A 50 -10.47 25.06 18.26
C GLU A 50 -11.09 23.66 18.40
N ALA A 51 -10.26 22.63 18.61
CA ALA A 51 -10.73 21.26 18.80
C ALA A 51 -11.51 21.08 20.11
N LEU A 52 -11.30 21.95 21.11
CA LEU A 52 -12.05 21.92 22.36
C LEU A 52 -13.53 22.25 22.16
N HIS A 53 -13.88 23.02 21.13
CA HIS A 53 -15.26 23.39 20.84
C HIS A 53 -16.02 22.31 20.04
N GLN A 54 -15.29 21.36 19.45
CA GLN A 54 -15.88 20.31 18.62
C GLN A 54 -16.38 19.14 19.48
N PRO A 55 -17.48 18.48 19.09
CA PRO A 55 -17.91 17.25 19.75
C PRO A 55 -16.89 16.13 19.50
N LEU A 56 -16.32 15.57 20.55
CA LEU A 56 -15.35 14.46 20.42
C LEU A 56 -16.05 13.16 20.02
N ALA A 57 -15.42 12.39 19.13
CA ALA A 57 -15.94 11.10 18.65
C ALA A 57 -16.21 10.09 19.79
N CYS A 58 -15.35 10.09 20.82
CA CYS A 58 -15.50 9.26 22.01
C CYS A 58 -16.71 9.63 22.89
N ASN A 59 -17.38 10.75 22.59
CA ASN A 59 -18.54 11.24 23.33
C ASN A 59 -19.80 11.36 22.47
N LEU A 60 -19.77 10.91 21.20
CA LEU A 60 -20.91 10.98 20.28
C LEU A 60 -22.14 10.19 20.78
N GLN A 61 -21.93 9.07 21.48
CA GLN A 61 -23.01 8.26 22.04
C GLN A 61 -23.74 8.95 23.21
N ASN A 62 -23.07 9.86 23.92
CA ASN A 62 -23.63 10.65 25.03
C ASN A 62 -23.81 12.13 24.66
N HIS A 63 -23.62 12.47 23.38
CA HIS A 63 -23.70 13.84 22.91
C HIS A 63 -25.17 14.24 22.84
N ASN A 64 -25.62 14.96 23.87
CA ASN A 64 -26.92 15.62 23.86
C ASN A 64 -26.74 17.03 23.28
N PRO A 65 -27.20 17.30 22.04
CA PRO A 65 -27.12 18.65 21.45
C PRO A 65 -27.93 19.69 22.24
N CYS A 66 -28.83 19.25 23.12
CA CYS A 66 -29.61 20.09 24.03
C CYS A 66 -28.99 20.19 25.44
N SER A 67 -27.76 19.70 25.65
CA SER A 67 -27.05 19.84 26.93
C SER A 67 -26.76 21.32 27.23
N ALA A 68 -27.08 21.78 28.44
CA ALA A 68 -26.70 23.10 28.91
C ALA A 68 -25.18 23.26 29.10
N VAL A 69 -24.43 22.15 29.14
CA VAL A 69 -22.98 22.16 29.29
C VAL A 69 -22.33 22.16 27.90
N PRO A 70 -21.51 23.19 27.56
CA PRO A 70 -20.89 23.28 26.24
C PRO A 70 -19.82 22.19 26.05
N ASN A 71 -19.62 21.76 24.80
CA ASN A 71 -18.55 20.81 24.41
C ASN A 71 -17.19 21.22 24.97
N TYR A 72 -16.90 22.52 24.96
CA TYR A 72 -15.70 23.08 25.56
C TYR A 72 -15.47 22.67 27.02
N ALA A 73 -16.51 22.75 27.86
CA ALA A 73 -16.40 22.40 29.27
C ALA A 73 -16.23 20.89 29.48
N ILE A 74 -16.92 20.08 28.67
CA ILE A 74 -16.81 18.62 28.70
C ILE A 74 -15.42 18.17 28.27
N ASN A 75 -14.93 18.65 27.12
CA ASN A 75 -13.63 18.31 26.57
C ASN A 75 -12.48 18.76 27.49
N ARG A 76 -12.57 19.97 28.07
CA ARG A 76 -11.64 20.43 29.11
C ARG A 76 -11.61 19.49 30.31
N MET A 77 -12.75 18.92 30.73
CA MET A 77 -12.78 18.01 31.87
C MET A 77 -12.14 16.67 31.54
N ILE A 78 -12.38 16.14 30.33
CA ILE A 78 -11.73 14.92 29.84
C ILE A 78 -10.21 15.11 29.80
N LEU A 79 -9.73 16.20 29.20
CA LEU A 79 -8.30 16.49 29.12
C LEU A 79 -7.64 16.62 30.48
N ARG A 80 -8.30 17.29 31.43
CA ARG A 80 -7.79 17.37 32.81
C ARG A 80 -7.71 16.00 33.47
N ARG A 81 -8.69 15.13 33.24
CA ARG A 81 -8.67 13.76 33.78
C ARG A 81 -7.53 12.94 33.19
N GLU A 82 -7.28 13.06 31.89
CA GLU A 82 -6.17 12.38 31.23
C GLU A 82 -4.81 12.94 31.67
N ALA A 83 -4.68 14.26 31.82
CA ALA A 83 -3.48 14.88 32.37
C ALA A 83 -3.18 14.40 33.81
N LEU A 84 -4.20 14.31 34.67
CA LEU A 84 -4.03 13.76 36.03
C LEU A 84 -3.62 12.28 36.00
N ARG A 85 -4.17 11.50 35.06
CA ARG A 85 -3.78 10.10 34.86
C ARG A 85 -2.31 9.98 34.41
N LEU A 86 -1.88 10.82 33.46
CA LEU A 86 -0.48 10.88 33.00
C LEU A 86 0.51 11.20 34.13
N LEU A 87 0.11 12.10 35.02
CA LEU A 87 0.92 12.50 36.18
C LEU A 87 0.91 11.47 37.32
N SER A 88 -0.08 10.56 37.33
CA SER A 88 -0.20 9.51 38.33
C SER A 88 0.77 8.36 38.00
N LYS A 89 1.86 8.23 38.77
CA LYS A 89 2.85 7.16 38.61
C LYS A 89 3.18 6.51 39.96
N GLY A 90 3.20 5.17 39.98
CA GLY A 90 3.50 4.38 41.17
C GLY A 90 2.49 4.63 42.30
N LEU A 91 2.98 5.02 43.48
CA LEU A 91 2.15 5.30 44.66
C LEU A 91 1.46 6.67 44.63
N LEU A 92 1.81 7.56 43.69
CA LEU A 92 1.18 8.87 43.55
C LEU A 92 -0.01 8.77 42.60
N GLN A 93 -1.23 8.87 43.14
CA GLN A 93 -2.46 8.99 42.37
C GLN A 93 -3.09 10.37 42.56
N PHE A 94 -3.31 11.05 41.45
CA PHE A 94 -4.00 12.33 41.38
C PHE A 94 -5.41 12.14 40.80
N THR A 95 -6.36 12.83 41.41
CA THR A 95 -7.78 12.75 41.10
C THR A 95 -8.34 14.14 40.89
N LEU A 96 -9.57 14.24 40.37
CA LEU A 96 -10.24 15.53 40.24
C LEU A 96 -10.45 16.22 41.60
N MET A 97 -10.47 15.48 42.71
CA MET A 97 -10.55 16.08 44.05
C MET A 97 -9.34 16.93 44.38
N ASP A 98 -8.15 16.55 43.90
CA ASP A 98 -6.91 17.31 44.09
C ASP A 98 -6.92 18.64 43.30
N VAL A 99 -7.86 18.77 42.35
CA VAL A 99 -8.12 20.01 41.61
C VAL A 99 -9.20 20.85 42.26
N PHE A 100 -10.27 20.21 42.74
CA PHE A 100 -11.41 20.90 43.36
C PHE A 100 -11.11 21.37 44.80
N LYS A 101 -10.31 20.62 45.54
CA LYS A 101 -9.85 20.91 46.91
C LYS A 101 -8.33 20.73 46.98
N PRO A 102 -7.56 21.67 46.42
CA PRO A 102 -6.13 21.51 46.30
C PRO A 102 -5.43 21.65 47.65
N GLU A 103 -4.55 20.69 47.95
CA GLU A 103 -3.68 20.72 49.11
C GLU A 103 -2.25 21.14 48.69
N PRO A 104 -1.58 22.06 49.42
CA PRO A 104 -0.25 22.56 49.03
C PRO A 104 0.78 21.45 48.78
N LYS A 105 0.83 20.44 49.67
CA LYS A 105 1.79 19.34 49.57
C LYS A 105 1.54 18.50 48.32
N ARG A 106 0.27 18.21 48.02
CA ARG A 106 -0.13 17.38 46.88
C ARG A 106 0.01 18.13 45.56
N PHE A 107 -0.32 19.42 45.55
CA PHE A 107 -0.11 20.30 44.39
C PHE A 107 1.39 20.42 44.05
N GLY A 108 2.25 20.59 45.06
CA GLY A 108 3.70 20.58 44.86
C GLY A 108 4.22 19.27 44.26
N GLN A 109 3.71 18.11 44.71
CA GLN A 109 4.05 16.81 44.12
C GLN A 109 3.57 16.69 42.66
N MET A 110 2.39 17.22 42.35
CA MET A 110 1.87 17.24 40.98
C MET A 110 2.76 18.07 40.06
N ILE A 111 3.19 19.26 40.48
CA ILE A 111 4.14 20.08 39.72
C ILE A 111 5.47 19.34 39.49
N GLN A 112 5.98 18.64 40.50
CA GLN A 112 7.21 17.84 40.33
C GLN A 112 7.02 16.74 39.27
N GLN A 113 5.85 16.10 39.20
CA GLN A 113 5.57 15.12 38.16
C GLN A 113 5.43 15.76 36.78
N MET A 114 4.85 16.96 36.68
CA MET A 114 4.79 17.72 35.42
C MET A 114 6.18 18.02 34.88
N LEU A 115 7.09 18.50 35.75
CA LEU A 115 8.47 18.78 35.37
C LEU A 115 9.22 17.50 34.94
N LYS A 116 9.04 16.39 35.66
CA LYS A 116 9.63 15.10 35.26
C LYS A 116 9.11 14.64 33.89
N TYR A 117 7.83 14.88 33.60
CA TYR A 117 7.27 14.59 32.29
C TYR A 117 7.94 15.45 31.22
N PHE A 118 8.03 16.77 31.41
CA PHE A 118 8.65 17.66 30.42
C PHE A 118 10.11 17.33 30.10
N TYR A 119 10.93 17.05 31.13
CA TYR A 119 12.31 16.62 30.91
C TYR A 119 12.41 15.30 30.15
N HIS A 120 11.49 14.37 30.40
CA HIS A 120 11.47 13.11 29.67
C HIS A 120 10.97 13.30 28.23
N SER A 121 9.97 14.14 28.01
CA SER A 121 9.43 14.41 26.69
C SER A 121 10.43 15.15 25.80
N GLU A 122 11.25 16.03 26.35
CA GLU A 122 12.32 16.72 25.61
C GLU A 122 13.34 15.72 25.04
N GLY A 123 13.82 14.76 25.85
CA GLY A 123 14.73 13.73 25.35
C GLY A 123 14.10 12.76 24.34
N VAL A 124 12.79 12.54 24.40
CA VAL A 124 12.05 11.77 23.37
C VAL A 124 11.82 12.61 22.12
N TYR A 125 11.61 13.92 22.27
CA TYR A 125 11.41 14.84 21.16
C TYR A 125 12.63 14.88 20.24
N ASP A 126 13.85 14.94 20.78
CA ASP A 126 15.08 14.93 19.96
C ASP A 126 15.16 13.67 19.08
N LEU A 127 14.92 12.49 19.67
CA LEU A 127 14.91 11.21 18.96
C LEU A 127 13.81 11.15 17.88
N VAL A 128 12.61 11.66 18.20
CA VAL A 128 11.49 11.69 17.25
C VAL A 128 11.76 12.71 16.14
N SER A 129 12.35 13.85 16.47
CA SER A 129 12.72 14.91 15.52
C SER A 129 13.71 14.38 14.48
N GLU A 130 14.76 13.66 14.91
CA GLU A 130 15.69 13.01 13.99
C GLU A 130 14.99 12.02 13.05
N ALA A 131 14.07 11.21 13.58
CA ALA A 131 13.29 10.27 12.78
C ALA A 131 12.36 10.99 11.79
N CYS A 132 11.74 12.09 12.18
CA CYS A 132 10.92 12.93 11.31
C CYS A 132 11.76 13.55 10.18
N THR A 133 12.93 14.11 10.49
CA THR A 133 13.82 14.65 9.45
C THR A 133 14.26 13.58 8.45
N ALA A 134 14.60 12.37 8.91
CA ALA A 134 14.94 11.26 8.03
C ALA A 134 13.76 10.81 7.14
N LEU A 135 12.54 10.86 7.67
CA LEU A 135 11.32 10.60 6.89
C LEU A 135 11.10 11.69 5.84
N ASP A 136 11.27 12.96 6.18
CA ASP A 136 11.14 14.09 5.24
C ASP A 136 12.17 14.00 4.10
N GLU A 137 13.42 13.67 4.41
CA GLU A 137 14.46 13.43 3.39
C GLU A 137 14.09 12.25 2.46
N THR A 138 13.48 11.21 3.01
CA THR A 138 13.03 10.06 2.24
C THR A 138 11.84 10.41 1.36
N ALA A 139 10.88 11.19 1.86
CA ALA A 139 9.76 11.72 1.09
C ALA A 139 10.26 12.58 -0.08
N ALA A 140 11.19 13.51 0.18
CA ALA A 140 11.78 14.36 -0.86
C ALA A 140 12.57 13.58 -1.92
N ARG A 141 13.11 12.41 -1.57
CA ARG A 141 13.77 11.50 -2.52
C ARG A 141 12.77 10.78 -3.41
N VAL A 142 11.66 10.33 -2.84
CA VAL A 142 10.56 9.68 -3.57
C VAL A 142 9.90 10.67 -4.54
N GLU A 143 9.71 11.92 -4.13
CA GLU A 143 9.19 12.98 -5.02
C GLU A 143 10.11 13.22 -6.21
N ARG A 144 11.43 13.35 -6.00
CA ARG A 144 12.41 13.47 -7.09
C ARG A 144 12.37 12.27 -8.05
N GLN A 145 12.34 11.05 -7.53
CA GLN A 145 12.22 9.85 -8.37
C GLN A 145 10.93 9.82 -9.18
N ARG A 146 9.83 10.34 -8.62
CA ARG A 146 8.56 10.45 -9.32
C ARG A 146 8.64 11.47 -10.46
N GLU A 147 9.28 12.62 -10.24
CA GLU A 147 9.52 13.63 -11.28
C GLU A 147 10.37 13.06 -12.42
N ASP A 148 11.44 12.32 -12.11
CA ASP A 148 12.28 11.65 -13.11
C ASP A 148 11.47 10.63 -13.94
N LEU A 149 10.65 9.81 -13.28
CA LEU A 149 9.79 8.84 -13.98
C LEU A 149 8.73 9.50 -14.85
N ASP A 150 8.15 10.62 -14.40
CA ASP A 150 7.19 11.38 -15.21
C ASP A 150 7.88 12.02 -16.43
N PHE A 151 9.14 12.47 -16.29
CA PHE A 151 9.95 12.94 -17.41
C PHE A 151 10.21 11.82 -18.43
N GLU A 152 10.72 10.67 -17.99
CA GLU A 152 10.98 9.51 -18.86
C GLU A 152 9.70 9.04 -19.58
N ARG A 153 8.56 9.02 -18.87
CA ARG A 153 7.27 8.65 -19.46
C ARG A 153 6.88 9.60 -20.60
N ASN A 154 7.09 10.89 -20.42
CA ASN A 154 6.79 11.90 -21.44
C ASN A 154 7.73 11.76 -22.65
N GLU A 155 9.03 11.52 -22.45
CA GLU A 155 9.95 11.24 -23.56
C GLU A 155 9.57 9.97 -24.33
N LEU A 156 9.16 8.91 -23.63
CA LEU A 156 8.70 7.67 -24.25
C LEU A 156 7.42 7.88 -25.05
N GLN A 157 6.51 8.74 -24.58
CA GLN A 157 5.31 9.10 -25.32
C GLN A 157 5.63 9.86 -26.61
N VAL A 158 6.53 10.85 -26.55
CA VAL A 158 6.95 11.63 -27.72
C VAL A 158 7.65 10.75 -28.75
N THR A 159 8.56 9.88 -28.31
CA THR A 159 9.26 8.94 -29.20
C THR A 159 8.30 7.92 -29.82
N SER A 160 7.33 7.39 -29.07
CA SER A 160 6.29 6.51 -29.59
C SER A 160 5.44 7.19 -30.67
N GLN A 161 5.02 8.44 -30.45
CA GLN A 161 4.30 9.22 -31.47
C GLN A 161 5.15 9.46 -32.72
N ARG A 162 6.45 9.75 -32.56
CA ARG A 162 7.39 9.93 -33.68
C ARG A 162 7.55 8.65 -34.50
N VAL A 163 7.70 7.50 -33.84
CA VAL A 163 7.79 6.19 -34.51
C VAL A 163 6.51 5.93 -35.30
N LYS A 164 5.34 6.18 -34.69
CA LYS A 164 4.04 6.01 -35.37
C LYS A 164 3.95 6.87 -36.64
N ALA A 165 4.30 8.16 -36.56
CA ALA A 165 4.28 9.05 -37.71
C ALA A 165 5.25 8.58 -38.82
N LEU A 166 6.46 8.12 -38.47
CA LEU A 166 7.42 7.59 -39.43
C LEU A 166 6.92 6.30 -40.10
N THR A 167 6.26 5.41 -39.33
CA THR A 167 5.68 4.19 -39.90
C THR A 167 4.52 4.49 -40.85
N GLU A 168 3.66 5.44 -40.51
CA GLU A 168 2.55 5.87 -41.38
C GLU A 168 3.08 6.48 -42.68
N ALA A 169 4.10 7.35 -42.60
CA ALA A 169 4.75 7.93 -43.77
C ALA A 169 5.37 6.86 -44.69
N ARG A 170 6.07 5.87 -44.12
CA ARG A 170 6.68 4.78 -44.90
C ARG A 170 5.64 3.88 -45.58
N VAL A 171 4.50 3.64 -44.92
CA VAL A 171 3.39 2.88 -45.53
C VAL A 171 2.77 3.68 -46.68
N ALA A 172 2.61 5.00 -46.53
CA ALA A 172 2.09 5.85 -47.59
C ALA A 172 3.02 5.90 -48.82
N GLU A 173 4.33 6.01 -48.61
CA GLU A 173 5.35 6.00 -49.67
C GLU A 173 5.30 4.68 -50.48
N THR A 174 5.38 3.54 -49.78
CA THR A 174 5.33 2.22 -50.43
C THR A 174 3.99 1.95 -51.15
N LEU A 175 2.88 2.50 -50.65
CA LEU A 175 1.59 2.42 -51.35
C LEU A 175 1.59 3.28 -52.62
N SER A 176 2.16 4.49 -52.57
CA SER A 176 2.27 5.37 -53.74
C SER A 176 3.10 4.72 -54.85
N GLU A 177 4.26 4.18 -54.51
CA GLU A 177 5.12 3.45 -55.46
C GLU A 177 4.39 2.24 -56.09
N ALA A 178 3.60 1.51 -55.29
CA ALA A 178 2.82 0.38 -55.79
C ALA A 178 1.69 0.81 -56.74
N ILE A 179 1.05 1.95 -56.48
CA ILE A 179 0.01 2.52 -57.35
C ILE A 179 0.62 2.97 -58.68
N GLU A 180 1.71 3.75 -58.65
CA GLU A 180 2.40 4.21 -59.86
C GLU A 180 2.84 3.02 -60.73
N LYS A 181 3.41 1.97 -60.11
CA LYS A 181 3.81 0.77 -60.84
C LYS A 181 2.62 0.03 -61.46
N LYS A 182 1.48 -0.02 -60.76
CA LYS A 182 0.25 -0.64 -61.29
C LYS A 182 -0.28 0.15 -62.48
N GLU A 183 -0.30 1.48 -62.40
CA GLU A 183 -0.77 2.35 -63.48
C GLU A 183 0.09 2.21 -64.74
N SER A 184 1.42 2.25 -64.58
CA SER A 184 2.37 2.02 -65.68
C SER A 184 2.15 0.67 -66.37
N VAL A 185 2.01 -0.43 -65.61
CA VAL A 185 1.74 -1.76 -66.18
C VAL A 185 0.38 -1.81 -66.89
N ASN A 186 -0.62 -1.10 -66.38
CA ASN A 186 -1.94 -1.07 -66.98
C ASN A 186 -1.94 -0.32 -68.32
N GLU A 187 -1.19 0.78 -68.42
CA GLU A 187 -0.96 1.48 -69.69
C GLU A 187 -0.25 0.59 -70.71
N GLU A 188 0.83 -0.09 -70.32
CA GLU A 188 1.52 -1.06 -71.19
C GLU A 188 0.58 -2.17 -71.68
N CYS A 189 -0.27 -2.70 -70.80
CA CYS A 189 -1.23 -3.75 -71.13
C CYS A 189 -2.31 -3.25 -72.10
N ASN A 190 -2.81 -2.03 -71.92
CA ASN A 190 -3.79 -1.41 -72.81
C ASN A 190 -3.21 -1.22 -74.22
N VAL A 191 -1.97 -0.74 -74.32
CA VAL A 191 -1.27 -0.59 -75.61
C VAL A 191 -1.08 -1.96 -76.28
N ALA A 192 -0.62 -2.97 -75.53
CA ALA A 192 -0.45 -4.33 -76.05
C ALA A 192 -1.77 -4.94 -76.55
N SER A 193 -2.87 -4.72 -75.82
CA SER A 193 -4.21 -5.18 -76.21
C SER A 193 -4.71 -4.51 -77.49
N SER A 194 -4.50 -3.20 -77.63
CA SER A 194 -4.84 -2.46 -78.85
C SER A 194 -4.08 -3.01 -80.05
N ASN A 195 -2.76 -3.17 -79.91
CA ASN A 195 -1.89 -3.71 -80.96
C ASN A 195 -2.30 -5.14 -81.35
N TYR A 196 -2.65 -5.99 -80.39
CA TYR A 196 -3.14 -7.34 -80.66
C TYR A 196 -4.43 -7.33 -81.49
N ASN A 197 -5.38 -6.46 -81.15
CA ASN A 197 -6.65 -6.36 -81.88
C ASN A 197 -6.45 -5.86 -83.31
N GLU A 198 -5.56 -4.89 -83.53
CA GLU A 198 -5.19 -4.42 -84.86
C GLU A 198 -4.54 -5.53 -85.68
N LEU A 199 -3.59 -6.26 -85.10
CA LEU A 199 -2.90 -7.36 -85.77
C LEU A 199 -3.87 -8.50 -86.13
N LYS A 200 -4.79 -8.84 -85.22
CA LYS A 200 -5.84 -9.83 -85.47
C LYS A 200 -6.70 -9.45 -86.67
N GLN A 201 -7.14 -8.20 -86.77
CA GLN A 201 -7.90 -7.72 -87.94
C GLN A 201 -7.08 -7.79 -89.22
N GLN A 202 -5.79 -7.45 -89.18
CA GLN A 202 -4.91 -7.57 -90.35
C GLN A 202 -4.77 -9.02 -90.79
N VAL A 203 -4.57 -9.96 -89.86
CA VAL A 203 -4.50 -11.39 -90.13
C VAL A 203 -5.80 -11.88 -90.77
N GLU A 204 -6.97 -11.55 -90.21
CA GLU A 204 -8.27 -11.92 -90.78
C GLU A 204 -8.46 -11.38 -92.22
N ARG A 205 -8.07 -10.12 -92.48
CA ARG A 205 -8.13 -9.55 -93.84
C ARG A 205 -7.20 -10.27 -94.81
N THR A 206 -5.95 -10.52 -94.42
CA THR A 206 -4.99 -11.22 -95.28
C THR A 206 -5.41 -12.66 -95.58
N PHE A 207 -5.99 -13.37 -94.61
CA PHE A 207 -6.56 -14.71 -94.83
C PHE A 207 -7.71 -14.68 -95.84
N ALA A 208 -8.62 -13.71 -95.74
CA ALA A 208 -9.73 -13.56 -96.69
C ALA A 208 -9.23 -13.26 -98.12
N GLU A 209 -8.28 -12.33 -98.26
CA GLU A 209 -7.65 -12.02 -99.55
C GLU A 209 -6.94 -13.24 -100.16
N LEU A 210 -6.24 -14.01 -99.33
CA LEU A 210 -5.48 -15.19 -99.79
C LEU A 210 -6.44 -16.30 -100.25
N ALA A 211 -7.57 -16.47 -99.57
CA ALA A 211 -8.61 -17.41 -99.99
C ALA A 211 -9.22 -17.01 -101.36
N GLU A 212 -9.48 -15.72 -101.58
CA GLU A 212 -9.98 -15.24 -102.88
C GLU A 212 -8.95 -15.42 -104.01
N VAL A 213 -7.69 -15.05 -103.77
CA VAL A 213 -6.62 -15.25 -104.77
C VAL A 213 -6.41 -16.73 -105.09
N THR A 214 -6.55 -17.62 -104.09
CA THR A 214 -6.43 -19.07 -104.31
C THR A 214 -7.57 -19.60 -105.19
N LYS A 215 -8.82 -19.17 -104.94
CA LYS A 215 -9.95 -19.52 -105.80
C LYS A 215 -9.81 -18.99 -107.23
N GLU A 216 -9.31 -17.76 -107.38
CA GLU A 216 -9.09 -17.15 -108.68
C GLU A 216 -8.00 -17.91 -109.47
N LEU A 217 -6.95 -18.38 -108.77
CA LEU A 217 -5.91 -19.23 -109.34
C LEU A 217 -6.49 -20.57 -109.81
N GLU A 218 -7.27 -21.26 -108.98
CA GLU A 218 -7.92 -22.54 -109.33
C GLU A 218 -8.80 -22.39 -110.58
N ARG A 219 -9.65 -21.35 -110.65
CA ARG A 219 -10.47 -21.05 -111.83
C ARG A 219 -9.64 -20.81 -113.09
N ARG A 220 -8.46 -20.20 -112.96
CA ARG A 220 -7.56 -19.92 -114.09
C ARG A 220 -6.80 -21.17 -114.53
N GLU A 221 -6.42 -22.04 -113.59
CA GLU A 221 -5.82 -23.34 -113.88
C GLU A 221 -6.81 -24.26 -114.62
N GLU A 222 -8.09 -24.28 -114.22
CA GLU A 222 -9.16 -25.00 -114.94
C GLU A 222 -9.34 -24.47 -116.37
N ARG A 223 -9.45 -23.15 -116.55
CA ARG A 223 -9.56 -22.54 -117.90
C ARG A 223 -8.34 -22.82 -118.78
N LEU A 224 -7.14 -22.87 -118.19
CA LEU A 224 -5.92 -23.25 -118.90
C LEU A 224 -5.94 -24.72 -119.32
N ALA A 225 -6.50 -25.61 -118.49
CA ALA A 225 -6.69 -27.01 -118.84
C ALA A 225 -7.69 -27.15 -120.01
N ASP A 226 -8.81 -26.42 -119.97
CA ASP A 226 -9.82 -26.42 -121.04
C ASP A 226 -9.27 -25.88 -122.36
N LEU A 227 -8.52 -24.79 -122.33
CA LEU A 227 -7.89 -24.21 -123.53
C LEU A 227 -6.79 -25.11 -124.12
N ARG A 228 -6.02 -25.81 -123.26
CA ARG A 228 -5.07 -26.83 -123.72
C ARG A 228 -5.77 -28.02 -124.36
N ALA A 229 -6.98 -28.36 -123.93
CA ALA A 229 -7.79 -29.40 -124.54
C ALA A 229 -8.43 -28.96 -125.88
N MET A 230 -8.72 -27.67 -126.07
CA MET A 230 -9.27 -27.11 -127.32
C MET A 230 -8.23 -26.81 -128.41
N LEU A 231 -6.98 -27.27 -128.27
CA LEU A 231 -5.86 -26.96 -129.16
C LEU A 231 -5.88 -27.75 -130.48
N VAL A 232 -7.03 -27.82 -131.16
CA VAL A 232 -7.22 -28.55 -132.42
C VAL A 232 -7.79 -27.69 -133.56
N GLU A 233 -8.37 -26.49 -133.33
CA GLU A 233 -9.10 -25.79 -134.42
C GLU A 233 -8.62 -24.36 -134.81
N ASP A 234 -7.77 -23.66 -134.03
CA ASP A 234 -7.11 -22.42 -134.50
C ASP A 234 -5.83 -22.07 -133.69
N PRO A 235 -4.60 -22.27 -134.23
CA PRO A 235 -3.38 -22.31 -133.43
C PRO A 235 -2.83 -20.94 -132.98
N ASP A 236 -2.89 -19.89 -133.80
CA ASP A 236 -2.10 -18.67 -133.52
C ASP A 236 -2.73 -17.74 -132.47
N ALA A 237 -4.06 -17.61 -132.44
CA ALA A 237 -4.75 -16.82 -131.41
C ALA A 237 -4.79 -17.53 -130.04
N CYS A 238 -4.76 -18.87 -130.05
CA CYS A 238 -4.78 -19.69 -128.84
C CYS A 238 -3.41 -19.74 -128.18
N VAL A 239 -2.32 -19.81 -128.96
CA VAL A 239 -0.94 -19.76 -128.46
C VAL A 239 -0.64 -18.45 -127.74
N GLU A 240 -1.09 -17.31 -128.29
CA GLU A 240 -0.79 -16.01 -127.67
C GLU A 240 -1.58 -15.75 -126.40
N ARG A 241 -2.85 -16.19 -126.34
CA ARG A 241 -3.61 -16.23 -125.07
C ARG A 241 -3.01 -17.20 -124.06
N LEU A 242 -2.48 -18.35 -124.50
CA LEU A 242 -1.76 -19.30 -123.64
C LEU A 242 -0.49 -18.69 -123.07
N ARG A 243 0.24 -17.91 -123.88
CA ARG A 243 1.47 -17.23 -123.47
C ARG A 243 1.21 -16.14 -122.44
N GLN A 244 0.15 -15.36 -122.65
CA GLN A 244 -0.30 -14.33 -121.72
C GLN A 244 -0.79 -14.93 -120.40
N LEU A 245 -1.61 -16.00 -120.46
CA LEU A 245 -2.04 -16.74 -119.27
C LEU A 245 -0.87 -17.42 -118.55
N GLN A 246 0.16 -17.91 -119.27
CA GLN A 246 1.38 -18.43 -118.64
C GLN A 246 2.14 -17.33 -117.90
N GLN A 247 2.27 -16.14 -118.46
CA GLN A 247 2.91 -15.01 -117.78
C GLN A 247 2.12 -14.60 -116.52
N ASP A 248 0.79 -14.48 -116.63
CA ASP A 248 -0.08 -14.15 -115.50
C ASP A 248 0.01 -15.22 -114.39
N VAL A 249 0.01 -16.52 -114.74
CA VAL A 249 0.19 -17.62 -113.77
C VAL A 249 1.56 -17.56 -113.11
N THR A 250 2.60 -17.19 -113.84
CA THR A 250 3.96 -17.07 -113.27
C THR A 250 4.01 -15.91 -112.27
N GLN A 251 3.40 -14.78 -112.62
CA GLN A 251 3.33 -13.60 -111.75
C GLN A 251 2.46 -13.84 -110.50
N LEU A 252 1.33 -14.55 -110.65
CA LEU A 252 0.49 -14.97 -109.53
C LEU A 252 1.21 -15.97 -108.60
N LYS A 253 2.02 -16.90 -109.15
CA LYS A 253 2.85 -17.80 -108.35
C LYS A 253 3.89 -17.04 -107.53
N GLU A 254 4.52 -16.02 -108.11
CA GLU A 254 5.46 -15.16 -107.38
C GLU A 254 4.76 -14.36 -106.27
N GLN A 255 3.56 -13.82 -106.52
CA GLN A 255 2.75 -13.15 -105.49
C GLN A 255 2.31 -14.11 -104.38
N VAL A 256 1.93 -15.35 -104.70
CA VAL A 256 1.60 -16.38 -103.71
C VAL A 256 2.82 -16.74 -102.86
N VAL A 257 4.01 -16.85 -103.46
CA VAL A 257 5.25 -17.12 -102.70
C VAL A 257 5.60 -15.93 -101.80
N ALA A 258 5.47 -14.70 -102.28
CA ALA A 258 5.71 -13.49 -101.48
C ALA A 258 4.72 -13.39 -100.30
N LYS A 259 3.42 -13.60 -100.55
CA LYS A 259 2.38 -13.61 -99.49
C LYS A 259 2.55 -14.77 -98.52
N LYS A 260 2.97 -15.96 -98.96
CA LYS A 260 3.30 -17.09 -98.07
C LYS A 260 4.50 -16.81 -97.17
N ARG A 261 5.50 -16.07 -97.65
CA ARG A 261 6.63 -15.62 -96.80
C ARG A 261 6.16 -14.60 -95.77
N SER A 262 5.40 -13.59 -96.19
CA SER A 262 4.81 -12.62 -95.26
C SER A 262 3.91 -13.27 -94.20
N LEU A 263 3.17 -14.33 -94.54
CA LEU A 263 2.35 -15.09 -93.58
C LEU A 263 3.19 -15.90 -92.57
N ARG A 264 4.36 -16.41 -92.98
CA ARG A 264 5.28 -17.06 -92.02
C ARG A 264 5.87 -16.04 -91.06
N ASP A 265 6.31 -14.89 -91.57
CA ASP A 265 6.91 -13.85 -90.74
C ASP A 265 5.88 -13.32 -89.72
N THR A 266 4.61 -13.16 -90.11
CA THR A 266 3.55 -12.77 -89.16
C THR A 266 3.17 -13.90 -88.19
N SER A 267 3.24 -15.17 -88.61
CA SER A 267 3.05 -16.31 -87.72
C SER A 267 4.16 -16.42 -86.66
N GLU A 268 5.41 -16.09 -87.01
CA GLU A 268 6.51 -16.03 -86.04
C GLU A 268 6.30 -14.91 -85.02
N VAL A 269 5.86 -13.73 -85.47
CA VAL A 269 5.49 -12.62 -84.57
C VAL A 269 4.34 -13.02 -83.64
N LEU A 270 3.33 -13.74 -84.14
CA LEU A 270 2.21 -14.22 -83.33
C LEU A 270 2.66 -15.22 -82.25
N ASN A 271 3.64 -16.07 -82.55
CA ASN A 271 4.25 -16.97 -81.58
C ASN A 271 5.01 -16.19 -80.48
N THR A 272 5.76 -15.13 -80.84
CA THR A 272 6.43 -14.29 -79.83
C THR A 272 5.45 -13.56 -78.91
N LEU A 273 4.27 -13.18 -79.43
CA LEU A 273 3.18 -12.60 -78.63
C LEU A 273 2.48 -13.64 -77.74
N SER A 274 2.34 -14.89 -78.20
CA SER A 274 1.88 -15.99 -77.36
C SER A 274 2.82 -16.22 -76.17
N ASP A 275 4.14 -16.17 -76.41
CA ASP A 275 5.14 -16.26 -75.34
C ASP A 275 5.09 -15.07 -74.37
N ALA A 276 4.71 -13.88 -74.84
CA ALA A 276 4.48 -12.71 -73.99
C ALA A 276 3.20 -12.85 -73.13
N LEU A 277 2.14 -13.42 -73.72
CA LEU A 277 0.89 -13.69 -73.00
C LEU A 277 1.07 -14.74 -71.90
N ASP A 278 1.86 -15.79 -72.15
CA ASP A 278 2.16 -16.80 -71.14
C ASP A 278 3.07 -16.26 -70.03
N ARG A 279 3.98 -15.34 -70.35
CA ARG A 279 4.72 -14.55 -69.34
C ARG A 279 3.79 -13.68 -68.48
N SER A 280 2.78 -13.05 -69.08
CA SER A 280 1.76 -12.27 -68.36
C SER A 280 0.92 -13.15 -67.41
N LYS A 281 0.50 -14.34 -67.85
CA LYS A 281 -0.17 -15.32 -66.96
C LYS A 281 0.74 -15.78 -65.82
N GLY A 282 2.04 -15.94 -66.08
CA GLY A 282 3.05 -16.23 -65.05
C GLY A 282 3.15 -15.12 -64.00
N LEU A 283 3.16 -13.86 -64.43
CA LEU A 283 3.14 -12.70 -63.55
C LEU A 283 1.83 -12.57 -62.76
N HIS A 284 0.69 -12.90 -63.37
CA HIS A 284 -0.58 -12.93 -62.66
C HIS A 284 -0.62 -14.03 -61.59
N ARG A 285 -0.03 -15.19 -61.86
CA ARG A 285 0.18 -16.25 -60.84
C ARG A 285 1.07 -15.78 -59.70
N LEU A 286 2.16 -15.08 -60.00
CA LEU A 286 3.02 -14.45 -58.99
C LEU A 286 2.27 -13.41 -58.17
N ALA A 287 1.41 -12.58 -58.80
CA ALA A 287 0.57 -11.61 -58.11
C ALA A 287 -0.43 -12.31 -57.16
N THR A 288 -1.06 -13.40 -57.58
CA THR A 288 -1.92 -14.21 -56.71
C THR A 288 -1.15 -14.91 -55.59
N GLN A 289 0.10 -15.31 -55.81
CA GLN A 289 0.99 -15.83 -54.75
C GLN A 289 1.42 -14.73 -53.77
N THR A 290 1.65 -13.50 -54.23
CA THR A 290 1.90 -12.38 -53.31
C THR A 290 0.65 -11.98 -52.52
N ALA A 291 -0.55 -12.21 -53.06
CA ALA A 291 -1.80 -12.08 -52.31
C ALA A 291 -1.94 -13.19 -51.25
N SER A 292 -1.56 -14.44 -51.55
CA SER A 292 -1.54 -15.51 -50.54
C SER A 292 -0.46 -15.29 -49.47
N ALA A 293 0.69 -14.72 -49.82
CA ALA A 293 1.70 -14.30 -48.84
C ALA A 293 1.21 -13.18 -47.91
N ARG A 294 0.28 -12.34 -48.39
CA ARG A 294 -0.44 -11.37 -47.55
C ARG A 294 -1.40 -12.04 -46.55
N ASP A 295 -2.05 -13.13 -46.96
CA ASP A 295 -2.89 -13.94 -46.06
C ASP A 295 -2.04 -14.69 -45.02
N GLU A 296 -0.83 -15.15 -45.39
CA GLU A 296 0.14 -15.71 -44.44
C GLU A 296 0.64 -14.65 -43.44
N LEU A 297 0.92 -13.42 -43.89
CA LEU A 297 1.23 -12.30 -43.00
C LEU A 297 0.06 -11.97 -42.08
N ALA A 298 -1.18 -12.01 -42.57
CA ALA A 298 -2.37 -11.83 -41.75
C ALA A 298 -2.51 -12.95 -40.69
N GLN A 299 -2.18 -14.20 -41.04
CA GLN A 299 -2.09 -15.29 -40.06
C GLN A 299 -1.00 -15.05 -39.01
N VAL A 300 0.18 -14.55 -39.40
CA VAL A 300 1.23 -14.17 -38.44
C VAL A 300 0.74 -13.08 -37.49
N PHE A 301 0.01 -12.07 -37.98
CA PHE A 301 -0.62 -11.06 -37.11
C PHE A 301 -1.64 -11.66 -36.14
N ILE A 302 -2.47 -12.60 -36.59
CA ILE A 302 -3.41 -13.33 -35.71
C ILE A 302 -2.64 -14.11 -34.64
N ILE A 303 -1.54 -14.79 -34.99
CA ILE A 303 -0.69 -15.51 -34.03
C ILE A 303 -0.07 -14.54 -33.02
N ILE A 304 0.44 -13.37 -33.45
CA ILE A 304 0.97 -12.34 -32.54
C ILE A 304 -0.11 -11.85 -31.57
N ILE A 305 -1.33 -11.59 -32.05
CA ILE A 305 -2.47 -11.19 -31.21
C ILE A 305 -2.80 -12.29 -30.18
N ILE A 306 -2.81 -13.56 -30.59
CA ILE A 306 -3.01 -14.71 -29.68
C ILE A 306 -1.90 -14.76 -28.62
N ILE A 307 -0.64 -14.56 -28.99
CA ILE A 307 0.48 -14.52 -28.04
C ILE A 307 0.29 -13.38 -27.03
N ILE A 308 -0.09 -12.18 -27.47
CA ILE A 308 -0.37 -11.04 -26.58
C ILE A 308 -1.50 -11.39 -25.60
N ILE A 309 -2.59 -11.99 -26.08
CA ILE A 309 -3.71 -12.43 -25.23
C ILE A 309 -3.25 -13.47 -24.20
N ILE A 310 -2.43 -14.45 -24.59
CA ILE A 310 -1.87 -15.46 -23.68
C ILE A 310 -1.01 -14.79 -22.59
N VAL A 311 -0.16 -13.83 -22.96
CA VAL A 311 0.68 -13.09 -21.99
C VAL A 311 -0.19 -12.32 -20.99
N ILE A 312 -1.27 -11.67 -21.46
CA ILE A 312 -2.23 -10.99 -20.58
C ILE A 312 -2.88 -11.98 -19.61
N ILE A 313 -3.34 -13.14 -20.10
CA ILE A 313 -3.96 -14.18 -19.27
C ILE A 313 -2.98 -14.71 -18.21
N ILE A 314 -1.73 -15.00 -18.58
CA ILE A 314 -0.69 -15.44 -17.65
C ILE A 314 -0.45 -14.37 -16.57
N THR A 315 -0.38 -13.10 -16.96
CA THR A 315 -0.19 -11.98 -16.02
C THR A 315 -1.35 -11.90 -15.02
N ILE A 316 -2.60 -12.05 -15.48
CA ILE A 316 -3.78 -12.09 -14.62
C ILE A 316 -3.72 -13.27 -13.65
N ILE A 317 -3.33 -14.46 -14.13
CA ILE A 317 -3.18 -15.65 -13.28
C ILE A 317 -2.13 -15.42 -12.18
N ILE A 318 -0.99 -14.81 -12.52
CA ILE A 318 0.05 -14.46 -11.54
C ILE A 318 -0.51 -13.52 -10.47
N ILE A 319 -1.25 -12.47 -10.86
CA ILE A 319 -1.89 -11.54 -9.93
C ILE A 319 -2.85 -12.27 -8.98
N ILE A 320 -3.66 -13.20 -9.50
CA ILE A 320 -4.59 -14.02 -8.68
C ILE A 320 -3.82 -14.91 -7.69
N ILE A 321 -2.73 -15.54 -8.12
CA ILE A 321 -1.88 -16.36 -7.24
C ILE A 321 -1.22 -15.49 -6.16
N CYS A 322 -0.70 -14.32 -6.51
CA CYS A 322 -0.13 -13.38 -5.54
C CYS A 322 -1.19 -12.92 -4.52
N ASN A 323 -2.40 -12.57 -4.95
CA ASN A 323 -3.48 -12.17 -4.05
C ASN A 323 -3.89 -13.30 -3.10
N THR A 324 -4.04 -14.53 -3.60
CA THR A 324 -4.37 -15.69 -2.75
C THR A 324 -3.24 -16.04 -1.77
N HIS A 325 -1.97 -15.84 -2.15
CA HIS A 325 -0.83 -16.00 -1.25
C HIS A 325 -0.82 -14.92 -0.16
N ILE A 326 -1.06 -13.66 -0.51
CA ILE A 326 -1.19 -12.54 0.45
C ILE A 326 -2.32 -12.83 1.44
N GLU A 327 -3.47 -13.28 0.95
CA GLU A 327 -4.62 -13.60 1.80
C GLU A 327 -4.33 -14.75 2.77
N LYS A 328 -3.66 -15.83 2.32
CA LYS A 328 -3.19 -16.91 3.19
C LYS A 328 -2.20 -16.42 4.25
N THR A 329 -1.25 -15.59 3.86
CA THR A 329 -0.24 -15.04 4.78
C THR A 329 -0.88 -14.12 5.82
N CYS A 330 -1.88 -13.33 5.41
CA CYS A 330 -2.67 -12.47 6.29
C CYS A 330 -3.48 -13.32 7.29
N LYS A 331 -4.20 -14.37 6.82
CA LYS A 331 -4.93 -15.31 7.70
C LYS A 331 -4.01 -16.00 8.70
N GLN A 332 -2.80 -16.42 8.30
CA GLN A 332 -1.82 -17.02 9.20
C GLN A 332 -1.31 -16.02 10.26
N LYS A 333 -1.00 -14.77 9.88
CA LYS A 333 -0.61 -13.72 10.84
C LYS A 333 -1.74 -13.40 11.82
N THR A 334 -2.97 -13.29 11.37
CA THR A 334 -4.13 -13.02 12.25
C THR A 334 -4.38 -14.18 13.22
N ALA A 335 -4.20 -15.43 12.76
CA ALA A 335 -4.30 -16.61 13.61
C ALA A 335 -3.18 -16.66 14.66
N ALA A 336 -1.94 -16.32 14.28
CA ALA A 336 -0.81 -16.24 15.21
C ALA A 336 -1.01 -15.12 16.25
N GLN A 337 -1.46 -13.94 15.83
CA GLN A 337 -1.79 -12.84 16.75
C GLN A 337 -2.90 -13.22 17.73
N ARG A 338 -3.95 -13.92 17.28
CA ARG A 338 -5.01 -14.42 18.19
C ARG A 338 -4.51 -15.42 19.23
N ARG A 339 -3.60 -16.33 18.86
CA ARG A 339 -3.00 -17.27 19.82
C ARG A 339 -2.16 -16.54 20.86
N ALA A 340 -1.31 -15.61 20.42
CA ALA A 340 -0.52 -14.79 21.34
C ALA A 340 -1.39 -13.96 22.29
N LEU A 341 -2.53 -13.44 21.80
CA LEU A 341 -3.50 -12.72 22.64
C LEU A 341 -4.13 -13.64 23.71
N LEU A 342 -4.51 -14.86 23.33
CA LEU A 342 -5.05 -15.86 24.27
C LEU A 342 -4.02 -16.31 25.31
N GLU A 343 -2.75 -16.47 24.92
CA GLU A 343 -1.65 -16.75 25.85
C GLU A 343 -1.45 -15.60 26.84
N LEU A 344 -1.43 -14.36 26.36
CA LEU A 344 -1.33 -13.17 27.23
C LEU A 344 -2.54 -13.02 28.15
N GLU A 345 -3.76 -13.33 27.68
CA GLU A 345 -4.96 -13.34 28.53
C GLU A 345 -4.90 -14.42 29.61
N SER A 346 -4.36 -15.60 29.28
CA SER A 346 -4.10 -16.69 30.22
C SER A 346 -3.07 -16.28 31.28
N GLU A 347 -1.93 -15.73 30.87
CA GLU A 347 -0.89 -15.24 31.78
C GLU A 347 -1.43 -14.15 32.69
N LEU A 348 -2.26 -13.22 32.18
CA LEU A 348 -2.89 -12.17 32.96
C LEU A 348 -3.86 -12.75 34.00
N ALA A 349 -4.62 -13.79 33.64
CA ALA A 349 -5.50 -14.50 34.56
C ALA A 349 -4.72 -15.21 35.68
N GLU A 350 -3.62 -15.89 35.36
CA GLU A 350 -2.72 -16.50 36.36
C GLU A 350 -2.10 -15.45 37.28
N LEU A 351 -1.63 -14.33 36.71
CA LEU A 351 -1.04 -13.24 37.48
C LEU A 351 -2.07 -12.63 38.43
N LYS A 352 -3.32 -12.45 37.96
CA LYS A 352 -4.42 -11.94 38.77
C LYS A 352 -4.75 -12.90 39.92
N ALA A 353 -4.83 -14.20 39.65
CA ALA A 353 -5.04 -15.20 40.70
C ALA A 353 -3.90 -15.21 41.73
N SER A 354 -2.65 -15.05 41.28
CA SER A 354 -1.47 -14.94 42.15
C SER A 354 -1.51 -13.68 43.03
N VAL A 355 -1.90 -12.54 42.46
CA VAL A 355 -2.07 -11.27 43.20
C VAL A 355 -3.18 -11.40 44.23
N GLU A 356 -4.33 -11.98 43.87
CA GLU A 356 -5.43 -12.22 44.81
C GLU A 356 -5.02 -13.18 45.94
N ALA A 357 -4.25 -14.23 45.64
CA ALA A 357 -3.72 -15.14 46.65
C ALA A 357 -2.75 -14.43 47.62
N ARG A 358 -1.83 -13.59 47.11
CA ARG A 358 -0.95 -12.77 47.95
C ARG A 358 -1.71 -11.74 48.77
N HIS A 359 -2.79 -11.17 48.23
CA HIS A 359 -3.64 -10.24 48.96
C HIS A 359 -4.32 -10.92 50.15
N ARG A 360 -4.87 -12.12 49.97
CA ARG A 360 -5.44 -12.92 51.07
C ARG A 360 -4.39 -13.31 52.12
N GLN A 361 -3.15 -13.57 51.71
CA GLN A 361 -2.06 -13.80 52.66
C GLN A 361 -1.73 -12.55 53.47
N LEU A 362 -1.69 -11.37 52.83
CA LEU A 362 -1.50 -10.10 53.53
C LEU A 362 -2.61 -9.81 54.53
N GLU A 363 -3.87 -10.06 54.19
CA GLU A 363 -5.00 -9.91 55.11
C GLU A 363 -4.89 -10.84 56.33
N LYS A 364 -4.40 -12.08 56.14
CA LYS A 364 -4.12 -12.99 57.26
C LYS A 364 -3.02 -12.45 58.16
N VAL A 365 -1.91 -12.02 57.58
CA VAL A 365 -0.80 -11.45 58.35
C VAL A 365 -1.24 -10.19 59.10
N GLN A 366 -2.06 -9.32 58.49
CA GLN A 366 -2.61 -8.15 59.18
C GLN A 366 -3.51 -8.52 60.36
N LYS A 367 -4.34 -9.56 60.24
CA LYS A 367 -5.14 -10.05 61.37
C LYS A 367 -4.28 -10.62 62.48
N GLU A 368 -3.29 -11.44 62.14
CA GLU A 368 -2.34 -12.01 63.12
C GLU A 368 -1.55 -10.89 63.84
N ASP A 369 -1.15 -9.85 63.11
CA ASP A 369 -0.45 -8.69 63.68
C ASP A 369 -1.36 -7.87 64.61
N GLN A 370 -2.65 -7.74 64.26
CA GLN A 370 -3.65 -7.08 65.07
C GLN A 370 -3.96 -7.85 66.37
N GLU A 371 -4.10 -9.19 66.29
CA GLU A 371 -4.25 -10.08 67.46
C GLU A 371 -3.00 -10.06 68.34
N ALA A 372 -1.80 -10.01 67.74
CA ALA A 372 -0.54 -9.85 68.46
C ALA A 372 -0.47 -8.50 69.20
N GLN A 373 -0.99 -7.42 68.60
CA GLN A 373 -1.05 -6.10 69.21
C GLN A 373 -2.03 -6.06 70.39
N GLU A 374 -3.20 -6.67 70.27
CA GLU A 374 -4.19 -6.78 71.35
C GLU A 374 -3.67 -7.63 72.52
N SER A 375 -2.99 -8.74 72.23
CA SER A 375 -2.38 -9.57 73.27
C SER A 375 -1.21 -8.88 73.98
N LEU A 376 -0.42 -8.07 73.26
CA LEU A 376 0.60 -7.20 73.86
C LEU A 376 -0.02 -6.15 74.80
N GLN A 377 -1.10 -5.50 74.40
CA GLN A 377 -1.81 -4.53 75.26
C GLN A 377 -2.38 -5.19 76.52
N ALA A 378 -2.97 -6.38 76.39
CA ALA A 378 -3.44 -7.16 77.54
C ALA A 378 -2.28 -7.55 78.48
N LEU A 379 -1.12 -7.88 77.92
CA LEU A 379 0.08 -8.17 78.71
C LEU A 379 0.60 -6.93 79.45
N GLU A 380 0.62 -5.77 78.80
CA GLU A 380 1.01 -4.49 79.42
C GLU A 380 0.05 -4.09 80.57
N GLU A 381 -1.25 -4.30 80.40
CA GLU A 381 -2.25 -4.07 81.46
C GLU A 381 -2.07 -5.02 82.65
N THR A 382 -1.83 -6.30 82.40
CA THR A 382 -1.55 -7.27 83.47
C THR A 382 -0.21 -6.98 84.18
N GLU A 383 0.80 -6.47 83.46
CA GLU A 383 2.03 -5.96 84.08
C GLU A 383 1.78 -4.74 84.98
N ARG A 384 0.96 -3.77 84.54
CA ARG A 384 0.57 -2.62 85.37
C ARG A 384 -0.13 -3.06 86.65
N GLN A 385 -1.12 -3.95 86.54
CA GLN A 385 -1.82 -4.50 87.70
C GLN A 385 -0.87 -5.22 88.66
N ARG A 386 0.10 -5.99 88.15
CA ARG A 386 1.12 -6.63 89.00
C ARG A 386 2.02 -5.62 89.70
N ARG A 387 2.39 -4.50 89.05
CA ARG A 387 3.19 -3.43 89.68
C ARG A 387 2.41 -2.73 90.78
N GLU A 388 1.12 -2.46 90.57
CA GLU A 388 0.23 -1.90 91.59
C GLU A 388 0.07 -2.85 92.79
N MET A 389 -0.18 -4.14 92.54
CA MET A 389 -0.27 -5.14 93.60
C MET A 389 1.04 -5.30 94.38
N ARG A 390 2.20 -5.23 93.72
CA ARG A 390 3.50 -5.19 94.41
C ARG A 390 3.65 -3.94 95.27
N GLY A 391 3.25 -2.77 94.76
CA GLY A 391 3.26 -1.52 95.53
C GLY A 391 2.36 -1.60 96.77
N GLN A 392 1.17 -2.20 96.65
CA GLN A 392 0.25 -2.44 97.77
C GLN A 392 0.83 -3.45 98.79
N ALA A 393 1.44 -4.53 98.32
CA ALA A 393 2.09 -5.52 99.17
C ALA A 393 3.30 -4.94 99.93
N GLU A 394 4.10 -4.09 99.28
CA GLU A 394 5.20 -3.37 99.93
C GLU A 394 4.71 -2.35 100.96
N ALA A 395 3.61 -1.64 100.68
CA ALA A 395 2.97 -0.74 101.64
C ALA A 395 2.45 -1.49 102.89
N LEU A 396 1.78 -2.63 102.68
CA LEU A 396 1.33 -3.51 103.77
C LEU A 396 2.50 -4.08 104.56
N ARG A 397 3.59 -4.46 103.90
CA ARG A 397 4.80 -4.95 104.57
C ARG A 397 5.43 -3.86 105.45
N ARG A 398 5.47 -2.60 104.98
CA ARG A 398 5.95 -1.46 105.79
C ARG A 398 5.05 -1.21 107.01
N LEU A 399 3.73 -1.31 106.85
CA LEU A 399 2.77 -1.21 107.95
C LEU A 399 2.99 -2.31 108.99
N LEU A 400 3.12 -3.56 108.56
CA LEU A 400 3.39 -4.72 109.43
C LEU A 400 4.72 -4.58 110.18
N VAL A 401 5.79 -4.15 109.51
CA VAL A 401 7.09 -3.90 110.17
C VAL A 401 6.96 -2.80 111.23
N ASN A 402 6.16 -1.76 110.96
CA ASN A 402 5.92 -0.68 111.92
C ASN A 402 5.09 -1.15 113.13
N GLU A 403 4.09 -2.00 112.93
CA GLU A 403 3.32 -2.61 114.03
C GLU A 403 4.15 -3.61 114.84
N ILE A 404 5.01 -4.41 114.20
CA ILE A 404 5.96 -5.28 114.90
C ILE A 404 6.92 -4.46 115.75
N ALA A 405 7.41 -3.31 115.25
CA ALA A 405 8.25 -2.41 116.03
C ALA A 405 7.52 -1.84 117.25
N LYS A 406 6.23 -1.47 117.13
CA LYS A 406 5.41 -1.03 118.27
C LYS A 406 5.19 -2.15 119.28
N MET A 407 4.93 -3.38 118.82
CA MET A 407 4.80 -4.53 119.71
C MET A 407 6.11 -4.84 120.44
N ALA A 408 7.26 -4.72 119.79
CA ALA A 408 8.56 -4.90 120.42
C ALA A 408 8.78 -3.90 121.59
N VAL A 409 8.39 -2.64 121.41
CA VAL A 409 8.43 -1.62 122.47
C VAL A 409 7.49 -1.96 123.64
N LEU A 410 6.30 -2.50 123.35
CA LEU A 410 5.36 -2.96 124.36
C LEU A 410 5.90 -4.17 125.14
N ILE A 411 6.49 -5.15 124.46
CA ILE A 411 7.11 -6.32 125.09
C ILE A 411 8.27 -5.88 125.99
N GLU A 412 9.13 -4.97 125.53
CA GLU A 412 10.22 -4.41 126.35
C GLU A 412 9.68 -3.66 127.60
N GLY A 413 8.52 -3.01 127.47
CA GLY A 413 7.81 -2.39 128.59
C GLY A 413 7.24 -3.40 129.60
N VAL A 414 6.73 -4.54 129.11
CA VAL A 414 6.25 -5.66 129.95
C VAL A 414 7.43 -6.34 130.64
N GLU A 415 8.55 -6.60 129.95
CA GLU A 415 9.74 -7.19 130.56
C GLU A 415 10.32 -6.31 131.68
N ARG A 416 10.34 -4.98 131.50
CA ARG A 416 10.76 -4.05 132.56
C ARG A 416 9.82 -4.07 133.76
N THR A 417 8.51 -4.08 133.55
CA THR A 417 7.52 -4.13 134.66
C THR A 417 7.50 -5.48 135.37
N THR A 418 7.67 -6.57 134.63
CA THR A 418 7.76 -7.93 135.21
C THR A 418 9.08 -8.11 135.98
N GLY A 419 10.19 -7.56 135.48
CA GLY A 419 11.48 -7.54 136.18
C GLY A 419 11.50 -6.66 137.45
N ILE A 420 10.61 -5.67 137.53
CA ILE A 420 10.36 -4.89 138.75
C ILE A 420 9.50 -5.70 139.73
N TYR A 421 8.44 -6.37 139.26
CA TYR A 421 7.57 -7.20 140.09
C TYR A 421 8.29 -8.42 140.68
N ILE A 422 9.16 -9.09 139.93
CA ILE A 422 9.93 -10.24 140.43
C ILE A 422 10.96 -9.79 141.47
N ARG A 423 11.57 -8.60 141.33
CA ARG A 423 12.46 -8.02 142.35
C ARG A 423 11.71 -7.62 143.62
N ALA A 424 10.50 -7.07 143.49
CA ALA A 424 9.64 -6.76 144.63
C ALA A 424 9.16 -8.02 145.36
N TYR A 425 8.83 -9.10 144.62
CA TYR A 425 8.38 -10.36 145.21
C TYR A 425 9.49 -11.10 145.97
N TRP A 426 10.74 -10.98 145.53
CA TRP A 426 11.89 -11.55 146.26
C TRP A 426 12.29 -10.75 147.50
N GLN A 427 12.06 -9.43 147.55
CA GLN A 427 12.35 -8.63 148.75
C GLN A 427 11.36 -8.86 149.90
N VAL A 428 10.12 -9.28 149.64
CA VAL A 428 9.10 -9.55 150.67
C VAL A 428 9.24 -10.95 151.28
N LYS A 429 9.95 -11.87 150.61
CA LYS A 429 10.11 -13.26 151.07
C LYS A 429 11.37 -13.52 151.91
N SER A 430 12.16 -12.48 152.20
CA SER A 430 13.49 -12.60 152.83
C SER A 430 13.70 -11.67 154.03
N GLY A 431 12.63 -11.17 154.66
CA GLY A 431 12.69 -10.33 155.86
C GLY A 431 11.63 -10.72 156.87
#